data_AF-A0A920PL46-F1
#
_entry.id   AF-A0A920PL46-F1
#
_cell.length_a   1.000
_cell.length_b   1.000
_cell.length_c   1.000
_cell.angle_alpha   90.00
_cell.angle_beta   90.00
_cell.angle_gamma   90.00
#
_symmetry.space_group_name_H-M   'P 1'
#
loop_
_entity.id
_entity.type
_entity.pdbx_description
1 polymer ?
#
loop_
_entity_poly.entity_id
_entity_poly.type
_entity_poly.pdbx_seq_one_letter_code
_entity_poly.pdbx_strand_id
1 'polypeptide(L)' 'MRITLIIAVTEPSAVDSKAVAAELPYGSVTVEVRQGGLEVLNEVGDDAIVIANAAVLVCFDE' A
#
# COMPACT_ATOMS: atom_id res chain seq x y z
N MET A 1 1.07 -20.30 -3.31
CA MET A 1 0.35 -19.05 -3.62
C MET A 1 1.17 -17.89 -3.10
N ARG A 2 1.77 -17.15 -4.01
CA ARG A 2 2.56 -15.96 -3.71
C ARG A 2 1.71 -14.73 -4.01
N ILE A 3 1.75 -13.75 -3.12
CA ILE A 3 1.04 -12.50 -3.26
C ILE A 3 2.06 -11.37 -3.32
N THR A 4 2.01 -10.56 -4.36
CA THR A 4 2.70 -9.27 -4.39
C THR A 4 1.65 -8.18 -4.18
N LEU A 5 1.74 -7.48 -3.05
CA LEU A 5 0.90 -6.35 -2.71
C LEU A 5 1.65 -5.06 -3.06
N ILE A 6 1.13 -4.32 -4.03
CA ILE A 6 1.72 -3.04 -4.43
C ILE A 6 0.85 -1.91 -3.91
N ILE A 7 1.43 -0.99 -3.13
CA ILE A 7 0.75 0.20 -2.61
C ILE A 7 1.39 1.44 -3.22
N ALA A 8 0.57 2.31 -3.81
CA ALA A 8 0.97 3.62 -4.29
C ALA A 8 0.37 4.72 -3.38
N VAL A 9 1.24 5.50 -2.73
CA VAL A 9 0.86 6.58 -1.79
C VAL A 9 1.87 7.73 -1.85
N THR A 10 1.51 8.93 -1.38
CA THR A 10 2.33 10.13 -1.46
C THR A 10 3.61 10.04 -0.63
N GLU A 11 3.53 9.46 0.56
CA GLU A 11 4.67 9.22 1.46
C GLU A 11 4.88 7.71 1.72
N PRO A 12 5.61 7.00 0.85
CA PRO A 12 5.84 5.56 0.99
C PRO A 12 6.56 5.17 2.28
N SER A 13 7.43 6.04 2.81
CA SER A 13 8.24 5.70 3.99
C SER A 13 7.43 5.72 5.29
N ALA A 14 6.26 6.34 5.29
CA ALA A 14 5.33 6.35 6.42
C ALA A 14 4.43 5.11 6.49
N VAL A 15 4.48 4.21 5.50
CA VAL A 15 3.64 3.00 5.47
C VAL A 15 4.24 1.88 6.31
N ASP A 16 3.46 1.34 7.24
CA ASP A 16 3.81 0.09 7.94
C ASP A 16 3.50 -1.12 7.06
N SER A 17 4.48 -1.52 6.26
CA SER A 17 4.36 -2.69 5.38
C SER A 17 4.05 -4.00 6.12
N LYS A 18 4.41 -4.13 7.41
CA LYS A 18 4.11 -5.34 8.19
C LYS A 18 2.65 -5.38 8.62
N ALA A 19 2.13 -4.24 9.10
CA ALA A 19 0.72 -4.13 9.45
C ALA A 19 -0.16 -4.42 8.23
N VAL A 20 0.16 -3.82 7.09
CA VAL A 20 -0.58 -4.06 5.84
C VAL A 20 -0.48 -5.53 5.40
N ALA A 21 0.71 -6.15 5.46
CA ALA A 21 0.87 -7.55 5.10
C ALA A 21 0.02 -8.49 5.97
N ALA A 22 -0.18 -8.15 7.25
CA ALA A 22 -0.94 -8.94 8.21
C ALA A 22 -2.46 -8.94 7.94
N GLU A 23 -2.98 -7.97 7.18
CA GLU A 23 -4.40 -7.91 6.79
C GLU A 23 -4.77 -8.96 5.73
N LEU A 24 -3.78 -9.52 5.03
CA LEU A 24 -4.02 -10.58 4.06
C LEU A 24 -4.09 -11.94 4.79
N PRO A 25 -5.24 -12.65 4.75
CA PRO A 25 -5.47 -13.80 5.61
C PRO A 25 -4.66 -15.05 5.23
N TYR A 26 -4.14 -15.10 3.99
CA TYR A 26 -3.44 -16.27 3.45
C TYR A 26 -2.36 -15.89 2.44
N GLY A 27 -1.47 -16.84 2.15
CA GLY A 27 -0.43 -16.70 1.12
C GLY A 27 0.88 -16.12 1.65
N SER A 28 1.92 -16.22 0.83
CA SER A 28 3.22 -15.59 1.10
C SER A 28 3.22 -14.18 0.51
N VAL A 29 3.14 -13.16 1.36
CA VAL A 29 2.99 -11.76 0.96
C VAL A 29 4.34 -11.05 0.86
N THR A 30 4.59 -10.41 -0.27
CA THR A 30 5.62 -9.40 -0.46
C THR A 30 4.94 -8.05 -0.65
N VAL A 31 5.30 -7.05 0.16
CA VAL A 31 4.75 -5.69 0.06
C VAL A 31 5.74 -4.77 -0.63
N GLU A 32 5.29 -4.09 -1.67
CA GLU A 32 6.02 -3.07 -2.41
C GLU A 32 5.28 -1.73 -2.26
N VAL A 33 5.88 -0.79 -1.54
CA VAL A 33 5.33 0.57 -1.41
C VAL A 33 6.10 1.51 -2.33
N ARG A 34 5.38 2.28 -3.13
CA ARG A 34 5.95 3.23 -4.09
C ARG A 34 5.20 4.56 -4.06
N GLN A 35 5.87 5.60 -4.56
CA GLN A 35 5.25 6.92 -4.67
C GLN A 35 4.08 6.89 -5.67
N GLY A 36 2.95 7.47 -5.29
CA GLY A 36 1.76 7.61 -6.14
C GLY A 36 0.54 8.00 -5.32
N GLY A 37 -0.65 7.54 -5.72
CA GLY A 37 -1.89 7.89 -5.04
C GLY A 37 -2.23 9.38 -5.17
N LEU A 38 -2.90 9.93 -4.16
CA LEU A 38 -3.24 11.35 -4.08
C LEU A 38 -3.23 11.81 -2.63
N GLU A 39 -2.83 13.05 -2.41
CA GLU A 39 -2.98 13.75 -1.13
C GLU A 39 -3.68 15.06 -1.38
N VAL A 40 -4.78 15.30 -0.66
CA VAL A 40 -5.57 16.52 -0.75
C VAL A 40 -5.49 17.24 0.58
N LEU A 41 -4.72 18.32 0.61
CA LEU A 41 -4.58 19.17 1.79
C LEU A 41 -5.88 19.95 2.06
N ASN A 42 -6.14 20.21 3.33
CA ASN A 42 -7.15 21.22 3.73
C ASN A 42 -6.66 22.65 3.39
N GLU A 43 -7.50 23.66 3.58
CA GLU A 43 -7.15 25.05 3.24
C GLU A 43 -5.95 25.61 4.02
N VAL A 44 -5.72 25.10 5.24
CA VAL A 44 -4.64 25.55 6.14
C VAL A 44 -3.32 24.82 5.83
N GLY A 45 -3.37 23.66 5.19
CA GLY A 45 -2.22 22.82 4.87
C GLY A 45 -1.68 22.00 6.05
N ASP A 46 -2.43 21.88 7.16
CA ASP A 46 -2.03 21.15 8.36
C ASP A 46 -2.67 19.76 8.50
N ASP A 47 -3.63 19.43 7.63
CA ASP A 47 -4.26 18.12 7.53
C ASP A 47 -4.50 17.74 6.07
N ALA A 48 -4.59 16.44 5.80
CA ALA A 48 -4.71 15.91 4.45
C ALA A 48 -5.58 14.66 4.38
N ILE A 49 -6.39 14.57 3.33
CA ILE A 49 -6.98 13.30 2.90
C ILE A 49 -5.96 12.58 2.02
N VAL A 50 -5.44 11.45 2.50
CA VAL A 50 -4.52 10.60 1.76
C VAL A 50 -5.28 9.44 1.11
N ILE A 51 -5.13 9.30 -0.20
CA ILE A 51 -5.72 8.23 -1.01
C ILE A 51 -4.58 7.32 -1.49
N ALA A 52 -4.53 6.10 -0.96
CA ALA A 52 -3.60 5.07 -1.39
C ALA A 52 -4.27 4.09 -2.35
N ASN A 53 -3.58 3.73 -3.43
CA ASN A 53 -4.05 2.72 -4.38
C ASN A 53 -3.32 1.41 -4.12
N ALA A 54 -4.06 0.31 -3.96
CA ALA A 54 -3.51 -1.01 -3.76
C ALA A 54 -3.79 -1.93 -4.98
N ALA A 55 -2.78 -2.69 -5.39
CA ALA A 55 -2.93 -3.77 -6.37
C ALA A 55 -2.45 -5.08 -5.74
N VAL A 56 -3.29 -6.12 -5.81
CA VAL A 56 -3.00 -7.45 -5.28
C VAL A 56 -2.76 -8.40 -6.44
N LEU A 57 -1.52 -8.84 -6.62
CA LEU A 57 -1.14 -9.79 -7.65
C LEU A 57 -0.98 -11.16 -7.01
N VAL A 58 -1.74 -12.16 -7.49
CA VAL A 58 -1.70 -13.53 -6.98
C VAL A 58 -1.16 -14.45 -8.05
N CYS A 59 -0.13 -15.24 -7.71
CA CYS A 59 0.42 -16.27 -8.58
C CYS A 59 0.63 -17.59 -7.84
N PHE A 60 0.64 -18.68 -8.62
CA PHE A 60 1.04 -20.01 -8.17
C PHE A 60 2.38 -20.35 -8.83
N ASP A 61 3.26 -21.01 -8.10
CA ASP A 61 4.45 -21.60 -8.70
C ASP A 61 3.97 -22.79 -9.59
N GLU A 62 4.61 -22.99 -10.75
CA GLU A 62 4.29 -24.12 -11.67
C GLU A 62 4.51 -25.50 -11.02
#